data_AF-A0A1W5D9Y1-F1
#
_entry.id   AF-A0A1W5D9Y1-F1
#
_cell.length_a   1.000
_cell.length_b   1.000
_cell.length_c   1.000
_cell.angle_alpha   90.00
_cell.angle_beta   90.00
_cell.angle_gamma   90.00
#
_symmetry.space_group_name_H-M   'P 1'
#
loop_
_entity.id
_entity.type
_entity.pdbx_description
1 polymer ?
#
loop_
_entity_poly.entity_id
_entity_poly.type
_entity_poly.pdbx_seq_one_letter_code
_entity_poly.pdbx_strand_id
1 'polypeptide(L)'
;MRVCSKPIVTAALTLLAALGLAAPAISDESPPLFSRQEFCYNAPGTVAGTLLGSRALVAKNPRPYRMSKEFVNPQLWCAPHCATYIRATYISAIPGQSWGLVQYLMGDAEADAQKQLRALGDVNIRGGLYVYRAYGLDMFIRDSNNHQLTWGVLREALRALTDYFGEIQRTALPGSLTFIIYDGPIVRVNPFELHVNDPEFYDQIYTGPSKKTDKWAWSAIAFGTPNGIFGTVPHELHRKRRGVLNNFFSKQAVSRLGPNIQALVDKLCDRFRKNYETKQPIDLHHIFSALTTDVITEYCFAASDDCLGKEDLDAHMTVVWMKLSEVSFTIQQFPWLLPIVNALPVWAVRLINPRLYEMVKLDRGWYRQIDNIRVEEKVSDKSTENTIFHKILRSDLDPQERTTVRLVEEARTLIGAGTITTANALKVASYHLLANPRALQLLTAELKTAIPDPAHPPSLPQLEQLPYLSAVINEGLRFSSLAHRMQRIAPDRPLLFHEWVIPPGTPLSMTSFLVHHDASVFPSPDAFMPERWLGRSEKRLDRYLVPFSKGTRACLGMNLALAEIYVALANVFRRFELELWETEWERDVRVTHDFVNPFPSMESPGVRVLVKGVVG
;
A
#
# COMPACT_ATOMS: atom_id res chain seq x y z
N MET A 1 22.22 10.28 36.60
CA MET A 1 23.68 10.29 36.35
C MET A 1 23.94 10.17 34.85
N ARG A 2 24.75 11.11 34.31
CA ARG A 2 25.62 11.06 33.10
C ARG A 2 25.03 10.77 31.69
N VAL A 3 24.63 11.87 31.04
CA VAL A 3 25.09 12.47 29.75
C VAL A 3 25.91 11.64 28.73
N CYS A 4 25.48 11.66 27.45
CA CYS A 4 26.21 12.07 26.20
C CYS A 4 25.42 11.57 24.97
N SER A 5 25.18 12.28 23.86
CA SER A 5 25.55 13.61 23.37
C SER A 5 24.69 13.90 22.11
N LYS A 6 24.12 15.11 22.00
CA LYS A 6 23.78 15.74 20.71
C LYS A 6 24.85 16.79 20.44
N PRO A 7 25.31 16.97 19.19
CA PRO A 7 25.18 18.31 18.61
C PRO A 7 24.93 18.29 17.10
N ILE A 8 24.03 19.16 16.61
CA ILE A 8 24.14 19.88 15.31
C ILE A 8 22.97 20.85 15.09
N VAL A 9 21.86 20.80 15.84
CA VAL A 9 20.74 21.75 15.61
C VAL A 9 20.80 23.00 16.51
N THR A 10 21.76 23.09 17.44
CA THR A 10 21.87 24.19 18.41
C THR A 10 22.94 25.22 18.04
N ALA A 11 22.93 25.70 16.80
CA ALA A 11 23.78 26.84 16.38
C ALA A 11 23.00 27.95 15.65
N ALA A 12 21.69 27.80 15.44
CA ALA A 12 20.89 28.78 14.71
C ALA A 12 19.91 29.61 15.57
N LEU A 13 19.86 29.39 16.89
CA LEU A 13 18.87 30.04 17.77
C LEU A 13 19.48 30.91 18.88
N THR A 14 20.81 31.08 18.89
CA THR A 14 21.54 31.81 19.94
C THR A 14 21.82 33.27 19.59
N LEU A 15 20.87 33.98 18.95
CA LEU A 15 21.02 35.42 18.70
C LEU A 15 19.81 36.30 19.04
N LEU A 16 18.75 35.76 19.67
CA LEU A 16 17.57 36.55 20.04
C LEU A 16 17.11 36.36 21.50
N ALA A 17 18.05 36.01 22.40
CA ALA A 17 17.82 35.97 23.84
C ALA A 17 18.69 37.00 24.59
N ALA A 18 18.87 38.19 24.01
CA ALA A 18 19.68 39.28 24.59
C ALA A 18 18.87 40.38 25.30
N LEU A 19 17.57 40.22 25.51
CA LEU A 19 16.78 41.17 26.31
C LEU A 19 15.82 40.40 27.23
N GLY A 20 16.28 40.14 28.44
CA GLY A 20 15.52 39.43 29.47
C GLY A 20 14.36 40.24 30.03
N LEU A 21 13.40 39.52 30.64
CA LEU A 21 12.92 39.71 32.01
C LEU A 21 11.91 38.60 32.40
N ALA A 22 12.19 37.97 33.53
CA ALA A 22 11.35 37.28 34.53
C ALA A 22 10.47 36.04 34.19
N ALA A 23 10.47 35.10 35.14
CA ALA A 23 9.65 33.89 35.30
C ALA A 23 8.69 34.06 36.52
N PRO A 24 7.90 33.06 36.94
CA PRO A 24 6.88 32.28 36.25
C PRO A 24 5.49 32.39 36.93
N ALA A 25 4.42 32.00 36.24
CA ALA A 25 3.18 31.52 36.86
C ALA A 25 2.58 30.42 35.99
N ILE A 26 2.17 29.32 36.62
CA ILE A 26 1.53 28.17 35.98
C ILE A 26 0.06 28.51 35.72
N SER A 27 -0.38 28.38 34.48
CA SER A 27 -1.78 28.10 34.14
C SER A 27 -1.81 27.11 33.00
N ASP A 28 -2.55 26.01 33.19
CA ASP A 28 -2.99 25.11 32.14
C ASP A 28 -3.91 25.89 31.19
N GLU A 29 -3.33 26.50 30.18
CA GLU A 29 -4.03 26.86 28.95
C GLU A 29 -2.98 27.21 27.91
N SER A 30 -3.08 26.57 26.75
CA SER A 30 -2.53 27.13 25.52
C SER A 30 -3.65 27.17 24.49
N PRO A 31 -4.14 28.38 24.19
CA PRO A 31 -4.32 28.81 22.81
C PRO A 31 -3.35 29.98 22.53
N PRO A 32 -3.10 30.40 21.27
CA PRO A 32 -3.49 29.81 20.00
C PRO A 32 -2.28 29.59 19.05
N LEU A 33 -2.42 28.65 18.11
CA LEU A 33 -1.76 28.77 16.81
C LEU A 33 -2.85 28.86 15.75
N PHE A 34 -3.12 30.06 15.24
CA PHE A 34 -4.01 30.21 14.10
C PHE A 34 -3.32 29.96 12.77
N SER A 35 -4.09 29.36 11.85
CA SER A 35 -4.05 29.49 10.40
C SER A 35 -2.97 28.72 9.62
N ARG A 36 -3.22 27.42 9.42
CA ARG A 36 -3.47 26.97 8.05
C ARG A 36 -4.98 26.76 7.95
N GLN A 37 -5.62 27.32 6.93
CA GLN A 37 -7.04 27.07 6.68
C GLN A 37 -7.29 25.56 6.74
N GLU A 38 -8.10 25.11 7.68
CA GLU A 38 -8.49 23.71 7.75
C GLU A 38 -9.40 23.46 6.56
N PHE A 39 -9.01 22.58 5.65
CA PHE A 39 -9.78 22.34 4.43
C PHE A 39 -10.64 21.08 4.59
N CYS A 40 -11.85 21.11 4.03
CA CYS A 40 -12.68 19.90 3.97
C CYS A 40 -12.01 18.81 3.12
N TYR A 41 -11.85 17.61 3.69
CA TYR A 41 -11.06 16.53 3.09
C TYR A 41 -11.56 16.10 1.70
N ASN A 42 -12.88 16.15 1.48
CA ASN A 42 -13.53 15.76 0.23
C ASN A 42 -13.73 16.91 -0.76
N ALA A 43 -13.40 18.16 -0.38
CA ALA A 43 -13.51 19.35 -1.24
C ALA A 43 -12.35 20.35 -0.95
N PRO A 44 -11.13 20.05 -1.40
CA PRO A 44 -9.95 20.89 -1.14
C PRO A 44 -10.11 22.32 -1.66
N GLY A 45 -9.78 23.33 -0.85
CA GLY A 45 -10.00 24.75 -1.14
C GLY A 45 -11.22 25.36 -0.44
N THR A 46 -12.06 24.52 0.18
CA THR A 46 -13.12 24.93 1.11
C THR A 46 -12.58 25.01 2.52
N VAL A 47 -12.74 26.16 3.20
CA VAL A 47 -12.39 26.30 4.61
C VAL A 47 -13.47 25.63 5.47
N ALA A 48 -13.09 24.69 6.33
CA ALA A 48 -13.96 24.05 7.32
C ALA A 48 -14.57 25.12 8.23
N GLY A 49 -15.82 24.93 8.63
CA GLY A 49 -16.56 25.96 9.36
C GLY A 49 -17.08 27.12 8.48
N THR A 50 -17.12 26.98 7.15
CA THR A 50 -17.73 27.98 6.26
C THR A 50 -18.87 27.39 5.42
N LEU A 51 -19.93 28.18 5.24
CA LEU A 51 -21.08 27.81 4.39
C LEU A 51 -20.67 27.89 2.91
N LEU A 52 -20.81 26.77 2.19
CA LEU A 52 -20.44 26.69 0.79
C LEU A 52 -21.61 26.92 -0.17
N GLY A 53 -21.34 27.66 -1.24
CA GLY A 53 -22.23 27.75 -2.39
C GLY A 53 -22.38 26.41 -3.13
N SER A 54 -23.57 26.17 -3.69
CA SER A 54 -23.99 24.92 -4.36
C SER A 54 -23.14 24.46 -5.56
N ARG A 55 -22.12 25.24 -5.98
CA ARG A 55 -21.23 24.94 -7.11
C ARG A 55 -20.02 24.06 -6.77
N ALA A 56 -19.75 23.79 -5.49
CA ALA A 56 -18.59 23.01 -5.06
C ALA A 56 -18.63 21.53 -5.51
N LEU A 57 -19.81 21.00 -5.82
CA LEU A 57 -20.03 19.64 -6.31
C LEU A 57 -21.14 19.65 -7.36
N VAL A 58 -20.80 19.62 -8.66
CA VAL A 58 -21.81 19.61 -9.74
C VAL A 58 -22.00 18.19 -10.26
N ALA A 59 -23.08 17.53 -9.82
CA ALA A 59 -23.67 16.41 -10.54
C ALA A 59 -24.43 16.95 -11.76
N LYS A 60 -24.30 16.29 -12.93
CA LYS A 60 -24.77 16.85 -14.21
C LYS A 60 -26.30 16.86 -14.40
N ASN A 61 -27.10 16.39 -13.45
CA ASN A 61 -28.57 16.53 -13.47
C ASN A 61 -29.22 16.14 -12.13
N PRO A 62 -29.53 17.07 -11.22
CA PRO A 62 -30.60 16.83 -10.26
C PRO A 62 -31.93 17.12 -10.97
N ARG A 63 -32.83 16.13 -11.05
CA ARG A 63 -34.22 16.42 -11.42
C ARG A 63 -34.75 17.49 -10.45
N PRO A 64 -35.35 18.59 -10.93
CA PRO A 64 -35.79 19.66 -10.06
C PRO A 64 -37.01 19.20 -9.27
N TYR A 65 -36.83 18.90 -7.99
CA TYR A 65 -37.95 18.91 -7.06
C TYR A 65 -38.34 20.38 -6.87
N ARG A 66 -39.54 20.77 -7.35
CA ARG A 66 -40.09 22.10 -7.14
C ARG A 66 -40.37 22.30 -5.64
N MET A 67 -39.56 23.10 -4.97
CA MET A 67 -39.96 23.79 -3.75
C MET A 67 -39.79 25.30 -3.91
N SER A 68 -40.75 26.02 -3.34
CA SER A 68 -41.02 27.44 -3.49
C SER A 68 -39.90 28.33 -2.94
N LYS A 69 -39.89 29.56 -3.47
CA LYS A 69 -38.87 30.58 -3.31
C LYS A 69 -38.74 31.10 -1.88
N GLU A 70 -37.52 31.55 -1.62
CA GLU A 70 -37.01 32.37 -0.50
C GLU A 70 -36.55 31.57 0.74
N PHE A 71 -35.21 31.55 0.90
CA PHE A 71 -34.36 30.80 1.86
C PHE A 71 -34.03 29.32 1.56
N VAL A 72 -34.16 28.87 0.32
CA VAL A 72 -33.93 27.45 -0.09
C VAL A 72 -32.69 27.29 -0.97
N ASN A 73 -31.49 27.56 -0.45
CA ASN A 73 -30.25 27.10 -1.09
C ASN A 73 -29.60 26.03 -0.20
N PRO A 74 -29.42 24.79 -0.68
CA PRO A 74 -28.77 23.74 0.08
C PRO A 74 -27.34 24.18 0.41
N GLN A 75 -26.99 24.12 1.69
CA GLN A 75 -25.68 24.51 2.20
C GLN A 75 -24.84 23.27 2.39
N LEU A 76 -23.66 23.23 1.79
CA LEU A 76 -22.67 22.20 2.10
C LEU A 76 -21.86 22.66 3.31
N TRP A 77 -21.67 21.77 4.27
CA TRP A 77 -20.90 22.03 5.48
C TRP A 77 -19.97 20.86 5.79
N CYS A 78 -18.76 21.17 6.25
CA CYS A 78 -17.97 20.20 6.97
C CYS A 78 -17.32 20.85 8.19
N ALA A 79 -17.35 20.11 9.29
CA ALA A 79 -16.81 20.57 10.54
C ALA A 79 -15.28 20.48 10.59
N PRO A 80 -14.63 21.34 11.37
CA PRO A 80 -13.24 21.20 11.76
C PRO A 80 -12.90 19.75 12.16
N HIS A 81 -11.84 19.22 11.56
CA HIS A 81 -11.32 17.87 11.80
C HIS A 81 -12.31 16.70 11.54
N CYS A 82 -13.28 16.87 10.63
CA CYS A 82 -14.16 15.80 10.16
C CYS A 82 -13.81 15.37 8.71
N ALA A 83 -13.84 14.06 8.44
CA ALA A 83 -13.57 13.50 7.10
C ALA A 83 -14.81 13.48 6.18
N THR A 84 -15.98 13.84 6.72
CA THR A 84 -17.28 13.78 6.05
C THR A 84 -17.83 15.19 5.86
N TYR A 85 -18.51 15.42 4.74
CA TYR A 85 -19.29 16.64 4.52
C TYR A 85 -20.78 16.29 4.45
N ILE A 86 -21.59 17.22 4.93
CA ILE A 86 -23.05 17.11 4.93
C ILE A 86 -23.62 18.15 3.96
N ARG A 87 -24.69 17.78 3.26
CA ARG A 87 -25.51 18.76 2.52
C ARG A 87 -26.78 19.05 3.29
N ALA A 88 -26.87 20.22 3.91
CA ALA A 88 -28.01 20.67 4.70
C ALA A 88 -29.06 21.42 3.86
N THR A 89 -30.33 21.08 4.02
CA THR A 89 -31.45 21.86 3.47
C THR A 89 -32.37 22.27 4.60
N TYR A 90 -32.48 23.58 4.85
CA TYR A 90 -33.42 24.14 5.81
C TYR A 90 -34.82 24.24 5.19
N ILE A 91 -35.84 23.65 5.85
CA ILE A 91 -37.19 23.51 5.29
C ILE A 91 -38.14 24.54 5.91
N SER A 92 -38.25 24.59 7.24
CA SER A 92 -39.13 25.53 7.96
C SER A 92 -38.79 25.57 9.44
N ALA A 93 -39.06 26.70 10.12
CA ALA A 93 -38.91 26.79 11.57
C ALA A 93 -39.89 25.85 12.31
N ILE A 94 -39.48 25.30 13.45
CA ILE A 94 -40.35 24.53 14.35
C ILE A 94 -40.73 25.44 15.53
N PRO A 95 -41.99 25.87 15.64
CA PRO A 95 -42.41 26.77 16.71
C PRO A 95 -42.13 26.20 18.11
N GLY A 96 -41.59 27.03 19.01
CA GLY A 96 -41.39 26.68 20.42
C GLY A 96 -40.12 25.85 20.72
N GLN A 97 -39.28 25.57 19.74
CA GLN A 97 -38.01 24.87 19.96
C GLN A 97 -36.85 25.85 20.16
N SER A 98 -35.93 25.55 21.07
CA SER A 98 -34.72 26.34 21.31
C SER A 98 -33.49 25.69 20.69
N TRP A 99 -32.51 26.50 20.26
CA TRP A 99 -31.23 25.99 19.76
C TRP A 99 -30.46 25.17 20.81
N GLY A 100 -30.62 25.50 22.09
CA GLY A 100 -30.04 24.74 23.19
C GLY A 100 -30.54 23.30 23.25
N LEU A 101 -31.83 23.07 22.98
CA LEU A 101 -32.39 21.71 22.93
C LEU A 101 -31.89 20.94 21.70
N VAL A 102 -31.78 21.60 20.54
CA VAL A 102 -31.26 20.97 19.31
C VAL A 102 -29.79 20.55 19.47
N GLN A 103 -28.94 21.44 20.02
CA GLN A 103 -27.53 21.14 20.26
C GLN A 103 -27.34 20.02 21.27
N TYR A 104 -28.14 20.03 22.34
CA TYR A 104 -28.13 18.96 23.33
C TYR A 104 -28.49 17.61 22.71
N LEU A 105 -29.54 17.55 21.90
CA LEU A 105 -29.97 16.33 21.20
C LEU A 105 -28.92 15.82 20.20
N MET A 106 -28.25 16.71 19.45
CA MET A 106 -27.18 16.28 18.53
C MET A 106 -25.96 15.74 19.27
N GLY A 107 -25.55 16.42 20.35
CA GLY A 107 -24.41 15.99 21.16
C GLY A 107 -24.65 14.63 21.83
N ASP A 108 -25.87 14.39 22.32
CA ASP A 108 -26.21 13.10 22.91
C ASP A 108 -26.33 11.97 21.85
N ALA A 109 -26.87 12.27 20.68
CA ALA A 109 -26.88 11.34 19.56
C ALA A 109 -25.47 10.99 19.06
N GLU A 110 -24.56 11.98 18.99
CA GLU A 110 -23.15 11.74 18.66
C GLU A 110 -22.48 10.83 19.70
N ALA A 111 -22.75 11.07 20.98
CA ALA A 111 -22.23 10.26 22.08
C ALA A 111 -22.77 8.81 22.02
N ASP A 112 -24.04 8.63 21.70
CA ASP A 112 -24.64 7.30 21.48
C ASP A 112 -24.02 6.61 20.26
N ALA A 113 -23.91 7.29 19.11
CA ALA A 113 -23.25 6.73 17.93
C ALA A 113 -21.80 6.33 18.21
N GLN A 114 -21.05 7.15 18.95
CA GLN A 114 -19.68 6.84 19.39
C GLN A 114 -19.62 5.64 20.33
N LYS A 115 -20.62 5.48 21.21
CA LYS A 115 -20.72 4.33 22.10
C LYS A 115 -21.01 3.06 21.31
N GLN A 116 -21.94 3.10 20.36
CA GLN A 116 -22.25 1.98 19.48
C GLN A 116 -21.05 1.60 18.60
N LEU A 117 -20.33 2.59 18.06
CA LEU A 117 -19.09 2.39 17.31
C LEU A 117 -18.02 1.66 18.14
N ARG A 118 -17.84 2.02 19.41
CA ARG A 118 -16.90 1.34 20.31
C ARG A 118 -17.34 -0.09 20.66
N ALA A 119 -18.66 -0.32 20.79
CA ALA A 119 -19.20 -1.59 21.22
C ALA A 119 -19.30 -2.62 20.07
N LEU A 120 -19.65 -2.16 18.87
CA LEU A 120 -19.96 -3.01 17.71
C LEU A 120 -18.92 -2.92 16.60
N GLY A 121 -17.98 -1.97 16.68
CA GLY A 121 -17.09 -1.61 15.57
C GLY A 121 -17.81 -0.78 14.50
N ASP A 122 -17.10 -0.44 13.43
CA ASP A 122 -17.66 0.35 12.33
C ASP A 122 -18.48 -0.53 11.37
N VAL A 123 -19.58 -1.07 11.89
CA VAL A 123 -20.49 -1.96 11.18
C VAL A 123 -21.72 -1.21 10.67
N ASN A 124 -22.41 -1.83 9.70
CA ASN A 124 -23.63 -1.28 9.12
C ASN A 124 -24.78 -1.18 10.12
N ILE A 125 -25.44 -0.03 10.16
CA ILE A 125 -26.67 0.23 10.89
C ILE A 125 -27.82 -0.48 10.18
N ARG A 126 -28.46 -1.41 10.89
CA ARG A 126 -29.49 -2.29 10.34
C ARG A 126 -30.67 -1.47 9.79
N GLY A 127 -30.94 -1.64 8.49
CA GLY A 127 -32.01 -0.90 7.79
C GLY A 127 -31.61 0.50 7.30
N GLY A 128 -30.37 0.94 7.50
CA GLY A 128 -29.85 2.22 6.99
C GLY A 128 -30.50 3.47 7.61
N LEU A 129 -31.21 3.29 8.72
CA LEU A 129 -31.93 4.34 9.43
C LEU A 129 -31.50 4.32 10.89
N TYR A 130 -30.93 5.43 11.35
CA TYR A 130 -30.71 5.70 12.76
C TYR A 130 -31.87 6.53 13.31
N VAL A 131 -32.49 6.05 14.38
CA VAL A 131 -33.57 6.77 15.08
C VAL A 131 -33.12 7.04 16.49
N TYR A 132 -33.00 8.31 16.85
CA TYR A 132 -32.65 8.76 18.18
C TYR A 132 -33.87 9.44 18.81
N ARG A 133 -34.31 8.96 19.97
CA ARG A 133 -35.51 9.45 20.66
C ARG A 133 -35.15 10.01 22.02
N ALA A 134 -35.43 11.29 22.25
CA ALA A 134 -35.21 11.91 23.55
C ALA A 134 -36.16 13.11 23.76
N TYR A 135 -36.59 13.33 25.01
CA TYR A 135 -37.45 14.45 25.42
C TYR A 135 -38.75 14.61 24.60
N GLY A 136 -39.32 13.51 24.12
CA GLY A 136 -40.54 13.52 23.29
C GLY A 136 -40.32 13.94 21.85
N LEU A 137 -39.06 14.03 21.41
CA LEU A 137 -38.66 14.32 20.03
C LEU A 137 -37.97 13.08 19.43
N ASP A 138 -38.35 12.76 18.19
CA ASP A 138 -37.74 11.70 17.39
C ASP A 138 -36.87 12.35 16.30
N MET A 139 -35.58 12.00 16.29
CA MET A 139 -34.65 12.32 15.21
C MET A 139 -34.44 11.10 14.32
N PHE A 140 -34.62 11.29 13.01
CA PHE A 140 -34.44 10.26 11.99
C PHE A 140 -33.27 10.64 11.08
N ILE A 141 -32.24 9.80 11.03
CA ILE A 141 -31.07 9.97 10.16
C ILE A 141 -30.99 8.79 9.21
N ARG A 142 -31.08 9.05 7.91
CA ARG A 142 -31.04 8.04 6.86
C ARG A 142 -30.07 8.48 5.78
N ASP A 143 -29.27 7.55 5.27
CA ASP A 143 -28.50 7.79 4.04
C ASP A 143 -29.45 7.89 2.83
N SER A 144 -29.38 9.00 2.10
CA SER A 144 -30.23 9.28 0.94
C SER A 144 -29.90 8.41 -0.27
N ASN A 145 -28.72 7.79 -0.33
CA ASN A 145 -28.33 6.92 -1.43
C ASN A 145 -28.72 5.45 -1.20
N ASN A 146 -29.42 5.15 -0.10
CA ASN A 146 -29.83 3.78 0.25
C ASN A 146 -28.64 2.79 0.34
N HIS A 147 -27.42 3.32 0.49
CA HIS A 147 -26.21 2.59 0.80
C HIS A 147 -26.01 2.52 2.32
N GLN A 148 -25.07 1.68 2.74
CA GLN A 148 -25.01 1.15 4.09
C GLN A 148 -24.47 2.21 5.07
N LEU A 149 -25.34 2.84 5.85
CA LEU A 149 -24.93 3.75 6.93
C LEU A 149 -24.14 2.97 7.99
N THR A 150 -22.88 3.31 8.29
CA THR A 150 -22.11 2.71 9.39
C THR A 150 -22.07 3.62 10.63
N TRP A 151 -21.67 3.08 11.78
CA TRP A 151 -21.57 3.84 13.03
C TRP A 151 -20.50 4.93 13.00
N GLY A 152 -19.37 4.69 12.35
CA GLY A 152 -18.26 5.65 12.20
C GLY A 152 -18.64 6.81 11.31
N VAL A 153 -19.24 6.51 10.15
CA VAL A 153 -19.78 7.52 9.24
C VAL A 153 -20.87 8.35 9.91
N LEU A 154 -21.81 7.70 10.62
CA LEU A 154 -22.86 8.38 11.36
C LEU A 154 -22.29 9.32 12.43
N ARG A 155 -21.31 8.87 13.22
CA ARG A 155 -20.70 9.66 14.28
C ARG A 155 -20.01 10.91 13.72
N GLU A 156 -19.19 10.77 12.67
CA GLU A 156 -18.54 11.92 12.04
C GLU A 156 -19.55 12.86 11.35
N ALA A 157 -20.64 12.32 10.80
CA ALA A 157 -21.74 13.12 10.25
C ALA A 157 -22.48 13.90 11.34
N LEU A 158 -22.78 13.28 12.50
CA LEU A 158 -23.39 13.93 13.66
C LEU A 158 -22.52 15.04 14.21
N ARG A 159 -21.21 14.82 14.29
CA ARG A 159 -20.24 15.85 14.67
C ARG A 159 -20.24 17.02 13.69
N ALA A 160 -20.28 16.73 12.40
CA ALA A 160 -20.42 17.76 11.35
C ALA A 160 -21.74 18.54 11.45
N LEU A 161 -22.83 17.89 11.83
CA LEU A 161 -24.14 18.49 12.06
C LEU A 161 -24.17 19.40 13.29
N THR A 162 -23.60 18.95 14.40
CA THR A 162 -23.52 19.72 15.65
C THR A 162 -22.81 21.06 15.40
N ASP A 163 -21.69 21.02 14.69
CA ASP A 163 -20.91 22.19 14.32
C ASP A 163 -21.69 23.11 13.33
N TYR A 164 -22.34 22.53 12.32
CA TYR A 164 -23.22 23.28 11.40
C TYR A 164 -24.31 24.05 12.15
N PHE A 165 -24.97 23.41 13.13
CA PHE A 165 -25.97 24.07 13.98
C PHE A 165 -25.37 25.14 14.87
N GLY A 166 -24.13 24.96 15.33
CA GLY A 166 -23.34 25.99 16.01
C GLY A 166 -23.20 27.27 15.19
N GLU A 167 -23.12 27.16 13.86
CA GLU A 167 -23.00 28.32 12.96
C GLU A 167 -24.37 28.89 12.55
N ILE A 168 -25.31 28.06 12.11
CA ILE A 168 -26.60 28.55 11.59
C ILE A 168 -27.49 29.15 12.69
N GLN A 169 -27.34 28.75 13.96
CA GLN A 169 -28.08 29.36 15.08
C GLN A 169 -27.89 30.88 15.20
N ARG A 170 -26.78 31.41 14.65
CA ARG A 170 -26.51 32.86 14.65
C ARG A 170 -27.38 33.61 13.65
N THR A 171 -27.96 32.92 12.68
CA THR A 171 -28.61 33.53 11.50
C THR A 171 -30.01 32.98 11.20
N ALA A 172 -30.44 31.87 11.81
CA ALA A 172 -31.77 31.29 11.62
C ALA A 172 -32.37 30.74 12.93
N LEU A 173 -33.69 30.51 12.92
CA LEU A 173 -34.41 29.82 14.00
C LEU A 173 -34.30 28.29 13.84
N PRO A 174 -34.51 27.49 14.90
CA PRO A 174 -34.51 26.03 14.79
C PRO A 174 -35.63 25.56 13.84
N GLY A 175 -35.32 24.63 12.95
CA GLY A 175 -36.22 24.17 11.91
C GLY A 175 -36.08 22.70 11.55
N SER A 176 -36.90 22.22 10.62
CA SER A 176 -36.73 20.90 10.00
C SER A 176 -35.60 20.98 8.98
N LEU A 177 -34.62 20.08 9.08
CA LEU A 177 -33.50 19.99 8.15
C LEU A 177 -33.33 18.58 7.59
N THR A 178 -33.04 18.50 6.29
CA THR A 178 -32.67 17.25 5.61
C THR A 178 -31.20 17.30 5.24
N PHE A 179 -30.45 16.22 5.55
CA PHE A 179 -29.02 16.12 5.25
C PHE A 179 -28.66 14.88 4.42
N ILE A 180 -27.66 15.01 3.54
CA ILE A 180 -27.09 13.92 2.72
C ILE A 180 -25.65 13.66 3.15
N ILE A 181 -25.33 12.40 3.45
CA ILE A 181 -23.98 11.88 3.73
C ILE A 181 -23.41 11.34 2.42
N TYR A 182 -22.17 11.70 2.08
CA TYR A 182 -21.52 11.18 0.88
C TYR A 182 -20.52 10.08 1.24
N ASP A 183 -20.98 8.84 1.07
CA ASP A 183 -20.18 7.62 0.92
C ASP A 183 -20.41 7.09 -0.51
N GLY A 184 -19.36 6.67 -1.20
CA GLY A 184 -19.47 6.27 -2.60
C GLY A 184 -18.21 5.60 -3.17
N PRO A 185 -18.37 4.75 -4.20
CA PRO A 185 -17.31 3.94 -4.79
C PRO A 185 -16.23 4.76 -5.50
N ILE A 186 -16.39 6.08 -5.61
CA ILE A 186 -15.38 6.99 -6.16
C ILE A 186 -15.22 8.20 -5.23
N VAL A 187 -13.99 8.47 -4.80
CA VAL A 187 -13.64 9.56 -3.90
C VAL A 187 -12.50 10.40 -4.48
N ARG A 188 -12.50 11.70 -4.21
CA ARG A 188 -11.39 12.59 -4.56
C ARG A 188 -10.44 12.67 -3.36
N VAL A 189 -9.27 12.05 -3.45
CA VAL A 189 -8.33 11.90 -2.31
C VAL A 189 -7.36 13.08 -2.16
N ASN A 190 -7.20 13.89 -3.21
CA ASN A 190 -6.47 15.16 -3.20
C ASN A 190 -7.03 16.05 -4.33
N PRO A 191 -6.57 17.31 -4.52
CA PRO A 191 -7.14 18.19 -5.55
C PRO A 191 -7.16 17.59 -6.97
N PHE A 192 -6.28 16.64 -7.27
CA PHE A 192 -6.05 16.11 -8.62
C PHE A 192 -6.53 14.66 -8.79
N GLU A 193 -6.28 13.79 -7.80
CA GLU A 193 -6.46 12.34 -7.89
C GLU A 193 -7.87 11.90 -7.47
N LEU A 194 -8.48 11.03 -8.27
CA LEU A 194 -9.65 10.24 -7.89
C LEU A 194 -9.20 8.82 -7.51
N HIS A 195 -9.78 8.26 -6.45
CA HIS A 195 -9.63 6.87 -6.07
C HIS A 195 -10.97 6.16 -6.25
N VAL A 196 -10.93 4.96 -6.83
CA VAL A 196 -12.12 4.13 -7.07
C VAL A 196 -12.03 2.86 -6.24
N ASN A 197 -13.08 2.58 -5.47
CA ASN A 197 -13.26 1.37 -4.69
C ASN A 197 -14.42 0.53 -5.25
N ASP A 198 -14.30 0.18 -6.53
CA ASP A 198 -15.20 -0.75 -7.24
C ASP A 198 -14.36 -1.75 -8.05
N PRO A 199 -14.28 -3.03 -7.62
CA PRO A 199 -13.51 -4.06 -8.31
C PRO A 199 -13.90 -4.25 -9.79
N GLU A 200 -15.13 -3.96 -10.20
CA GLU A 200 -15.54 -4.07 -11.60
C GLU A 200 -14.89 -3.01 -12.50
N PHE A 201 -14.45 -1.90 -11.91
CA PHE A 201 -13.81 -0.80 -12.63
C PHE A 201 -12.31 -1.03 -12.89
N TYR A 202 -11.71 -2.06 -12.28
CA TYR A 202 -10.27 -2.30 -12.31
C TYR A 202 -9.67 -2.34 -13.72
N ASP A 203 -10.33 -3.05 -14.64
CA ASP A 203 -9.84 -3.24 -16.01
C ASP A 203 -9.97 -1.95 -16.87
N GLN A 204 -10.69 -0.91 -16.41
CA GLN A 204 -10.77 0.40 -17.07
C GLN A 204 -9.55 1.28 -16.78
N ILE A 205 -8.97 1.16 -15.58
CA ILE A 205 -7.77 1.90 -15.16
C ILE A 205 -6.51 1.13 -15.60
N TYR A 206 -6.47 -0.20 -15.41
CA TYR A 206 -5.29 -1.03 -15.66
C TYR A 206 -5.41 -1.81 -16.97
N THR A 207 -5.33 -1.08 -18.09
CA THR A 207 -5.71 -1.60 -19.42
C THR A 207 -4.60 -2.33 -20.17
N GLY A 208 -5.03 -3.17 -21.13
CA GLY A 208 -4.15 -3.81 -22.12
C GLY A 208 -3.52 -2.84 -23.14
N PRO A 209 -2.75 -3.36 -24.11
CA PRO A 209 -1.90 -2.57 -25.02
C PRO A 209 -2.66 -1.70 -26.02
N SER A 210 -3.96 -1.93 -26.21
CA SER A 210 -4.81 -1.13 -27.10
C SER A 210 -5.16 0.25 -26.55
N LYS A 211 -4.93 0.48 -25.25
CA LYS A 211 -5.28 1.74 -24.56
C LYS A 211 -4.04 2.32 -23.90
N LYS A 212 -3.64 3.51 -24.33
CA LYS A 212 -2.52 4.24 -23.74
C LYS A 212 -2.83 4.56 -22.27
N THR A 213 -1.83 4.33 -21.42
CA THR A 213 -1.92 4.61 -19.99
C THR A 213 -0.56 5.06 -19.47
N ASP A 214 -0.53 6.25 -18.90
CA ASP A 214 0.63 6.88 -18.27
C ASP A 214 0.64 6.62 -16.75
N LYS A 215 1.82 6.63 -16.13
CA LYS A 215 1.90 6.78 -14.66
C LYS A 215 1.70 8.27 -14.33
N TRP A 216 1.27 8.57 -13.11
CA TRP A 216 1.28 9.96 -12.67
C TRP A 216 2.70 10.34 -12.22
N ALA A 217 3.27 11.42 -12.76
CA ALA A 217 4.66 11.81 -12.47
C ALA A 217 4.93 12.01 -10.98
N TRP A 218 3.95 12.55 -10.26
CA TRP A 218 4.02 12.75 -8.82
C TRP A 218 4.19 11.45 -8.03
N SER A 219 3.51 10.36 -8.43
CA SER A 219 3.68 9.07 -7.76
C SER A 219 4.84 8.24 -8.32
N ALA A 220 5.20 8.45 -9.59
CA ALA A 220 6.29 7.73 -10.24
C ALA A 220 7.67 8.02 -9.63
N ILE A 221 7.87 9.19 -9.02
CA ILE A 221 9.15 9.60 -8.41
C ILE A 221 9.41 8.99 -7.03
N ALA A 222 8.45 8.28 -6.43
CA ALA A 222 8.47 7.83 -5.04
C ALA A 222 9.76 7.12 -4.59
N PHE A 223 10.41 6.38 -5.50
CA PHE A 223 11.64 5.62 -5.22
C PHE A 223 12.92 6.29 -5.74
N GLY A 224 12.83 7.51 -6.28
CA GLY A 224 13.98 8.23 -6.81
C GLY A 224 14.67 7.55 -7.99
N THR A 225 13.95 6.72 -8.76
CA THR A 225 14.44 6.02 -9.97
C THR A 225 13.64 6.40 -11.23
N PRO A 226 13.56 7.69 -11.60
CA PRO A 226 12.75 8.15 -12.74
C PRO A 226 13.19 7.54 -14.09
N ASN A 227 14.44 7.11 -14.21
CA ASN A 227 15.01 6.51 -15.42
C ASN A 227 14.90 4.97 -15.44
N GLY A 228 14.58 4.34 -14.29
CA GLY A 228 14.25 2.94 -14.22
C GLY A 228 12.86 2.63 -14.80
N ILE A 229 12.61 1.37 -15.19
CA ILE A 229 11.32 0.96 -15.76
C ILE A 229 10.14 1.30 -14.84
N PHE A 230 10.30 1.13 -13.52
CA PHE A 230 9.23 1.40 -12.57
C PHE A 230 8.87 2.90 -12.54
N GLY A 231 9.86 3.80 -12.49
CA GLY A 231 9.62 5.25 -12.48
C GLY A 231 9.22 5.85 -13.83
N THR A 232 9.24 5.06 -14.91
CA THR A 232 8.99 5.56 -16.27
C THR A 232 7.54 6.04 -16.45
N VAL A 233 7.36 7.35 -16.62
CA VAL A 233 6.04 7.98 -16.77
C VAL A 233 5.40 7.71 -18.15
N PRO A 234 6.04 8.03 -19.29
CA PRO A 234 5.37 7.96 -20.59
C PRO A 234 5.16 6.51 -21.05
N HIS A 235 3.97 6.21 -21.58
CA HIS A 235 3.57 4.88 -22.05
C HIS A 235 4.53 4.30 -23.09
N GLU A 236 4.86 5.06 -24.12
CA GLU A 236 5.71 4.58 -25.22
C GLU A 236 7.15 4.28 -24.76
N LEU A 237 7.71 5.15 -23.90
CA LEU A 237 9.04 4.93 -23.35
C LEU A 237 9.07 3.69 -22.45
N HIS A 238 8.07 3.54 -21.58
CA HIS A 238 7.91 2.34 -20.76
C HIS A 238 7.76 1.09 -21.62
N ARG A 239 6.97 1.14 -22.71
CA ARG A 239 6.78 0.02 -23.65
C ARG A 239 8.11 -0.41 -24.28
N LYS A 240 8.93 0.54 -24.75
CA LYS A 240 10.27 0.26 -25.31
C LYS A 240 11.19 -0.39 -24.27
N ARG A 241 11.33 0.22 -23.08
CA ARG A 241 12.14 -0.31 -21.97
C ARG A 241 11.70 -1.73 -21.58
N ARG A 242 10.39 -1.93 -21.42
CA ARG A 242 9.78 -3.23 -21.07
C ARG A 242 9.99 -4.28 -22.14
N GLY A 243 9.94 -3.90 -23.42
CA GLY A 243 10.12 -4.81 -24.54
C GLY A 243 11.42 -5.62 -24.46
N VAL A 244 12.52 -4.97 -24.08
CA VAL A 244 13.82 -5.62 -23.90
C VAL A 244 13.81 -6.59 -22.70
N LEU A 245 13.16 -6.19 -21.60
CA LEU A 245 13.14 -6.97 -20.36
C LEU A 245 12.16 -8.15 -20.37
N ASN A 246 11.07 -8.09 -21.14
CA ASN A 246 10.03 -9.13 -21.14
C ASN A 246 10.56 -10.55 -21.42
N ASN A 247 11.61 -10.69 -22.24
CA ASN A 247 12.17 -11.99 -22.58
C ASN A 247 12.78 -12.70 -21.36
N PHE A 248 13.36 -11.93 -20.44
CA PHE A 248 13.93 -12.41 -19.18
C PHE A 248 12.81 -12.90 -18.24
N PHE A 249 11.78 -12.09 -18.04
CA PHE A 249 10.72 -12.44 -17.10
C PHE A 249 9.58 -13.27 -17.71
N SER A 250 9.79 -13.86 -18.89
CA SER A 250 8.84 -14.77 -19.51
C SER A 250 8.76 -16.10 -18.73
N LYS A 251 7.60 -16.79 -18.79
CA LYS A 251 7.44 -18.09 -18.13
C LYS A 251 8.50 -19.11 -18.57
N GLN A 252 8.87 -19.10 -19.85
CA GLN A 252 9.90 -19.99 -20.39
C GLN A 252 11.29 -19.67 -19.81
N ALA A 253 11.68 -18.39 -19.77
CA ALA A 253 12.99 -18.00 -19.25
C ALA A 253 13.10 -18.28 -17.75
N VAL A 254 12.06 -17.97 -16.97
CA VAL A 254 12.02 -18.30 -15.53
C VAL A 254 12.04 -19.81 -15.29
N SER A 255 11.34 -20.60 -16.10
CA SER A 255 11.39 -22.06 -15.97
C SER A 255 12.81 -22.63 -16.15
N ARG A 256 13.68 -21.97 -16.93
CA ARG A 256 15.09 -22.37 -17.08
C ARG A 256 15.93 -22.04 -15.84
N LEU A 257 15.50 -21.09 -15.01
CA LEU A 257 16.13 -20.77 -13.72
C LEU A 257 15.74 -21.74 -12.62
N GLY A 258 14.79 -22.66 -12.86
CA GLY A 258 14.29 -23.60 -11.86
C GLY A 258 15.39 -24.30 -11.06
N PRO A 259 16.45 -24.85 -11.69
CA PRO A 259 17.57 -25.45 -10.95
C PRO A 259 18.32 -24.48 -10.03
N ASN A 260 18.56 -23.24 -10.46
CA ASN A 260 19.25 -22.23 -9.65
C ASN A 260 18.39 -21.79 -8.46
N ILE A 261 17.09 -21.57 -8.70
CA ILE A 261 16.12 -21.26 -7.62
C ILE A 261 16.08 -22.43 -6.62
N GLN A 262 16.04 -23.67 -7.10
CA GLN A 262 16.05 -24.85 -6.23
C GLN A 262 17.34 -24.93 -5.40
N ALA A 263 18.51 -24.67 -5.98
CA ALA A 263 19.77 -24.67 -5.24
C ALA A 263 19.81 -23.59 -4.13
N LEU A 264 19.28 -22.40 -4.40
CA LEU A 264 19.15 -21.35 -3.37
C LEU A 264 18.10 -21.72 -2.30
N VAL A 265 17.03 -22.40 -2.67
CA VAL A 265 16.05 -22.94 -1.71
C VAL A 265 16.63 -24.10 -0.88
N ASP A 266 17.55 -24.88 -1.42
CA ASP A 266 18.28 -25.89 -0.65
C ASP A 266 19.21 -25.22 0.37
N LYS A 267 19.93 -24.15 -0.01
CA LYS A 267 20.67 -23.31 0.96
C LYS A 267 19.75 -22.71 2.03
N LEU A 268 18.56 -22.24 1.66
CA LEU A 268 17.54 -21.79 2.60
C LEU A 268 17.15 -22.89 3.59
N CYS A 269 16.93 -24.12 3.10
CA CYS A 269 16.62 -25.27 3.95
C CYS A 269 17.77 -25.59 4.92
N ASP A 270 19.02 -25.47 4.48
CA ASP A 270 20.18 -25.65 5.35
C ASP A 270 20.21 -24.62 6.49
N ARG A 271 19.78 -23.38 6.24
CA ARG A 271 19.60 -22.37 7.29
C ARG A 271 18.52 -22.77 8.29
N PHE A 272 17.36 -23.24 7.83
CA PHE A 272 16.33 -23.77 8.73
C PHE A 272 16.85 -24.96 9.57
N ARG A 273 17.64 -25.87 8.97
CA ARG A 273 18.26 -27.00 9.69
C ARG A 273 19.26 -26.53 10.76
N LYS A 274 20.12 -25.57 10.44
CA LYS A 274 21.05 -24.96 11.42
C LYS A 274 20.30 -24.31 12.59
N ASN A 275 19.19 -23.63 12.32
CA ASN A 275 18.36 -23.03 13.35
C ASN A 275 17.59 -24.07 14.19
N TYR A 276 17.23 -25.22 13.61
CA TYR A 276 16.71 -26.36 14.35
C TYR A 276 17.73 -26.93 15.35
N GLU A 277 19.00 -27.01 14.97
CA GLU A 277 20.10 -27.49 15.83
C GLU A 277 20.41 -26.50 16.97
N THR A 278 20.46 -25.21 16.65
CA THR A 278 20.79 -24.14 17.60
C THR A 278 19.62 -23.65 18.45
N LYS A 279 18.39 -24.06 18.12
CA LYS A 279 17.13 -23.64 18.77
C LYS A 279 16.92 -22.13 18.79
N GLN A 280 17.50 -21.42 17.83
CA GLN A 280 17.36 -19.97 17.70
C GLN A 280 16.17 -19.60 16.80
N PRO A 281 15.35 -18.61 17.19
CA PRO A 281 14.26 -18.13 16.36
C PRO A 281 14.78 -17.48 15.07
N ILE A 282 14.00 -17.61 14.00
CA ILE A 282 14.28 -17.04 12.68
C ILE A 282 13.24 -15.97 12.39
N ASP A 283 13.67 -14.78 11.98
CA ASP A 283 12.79 -13.79 11.36
C ASP A 283 12.53 -14.19 9.90
N LEU A 284 11.27 -14.46 9.59
CA LEU A 284 10.86 -14.88 8.25
C LEU A 284 11.08 -13.79 7.20
N HIS A 285 10.99 -12.50 7.56
CA HIS A 285 11.25 -11.44 6.60
C HIS A 285 12.73 -11.42 6.19
N HIS A 286 13.66 -11.55 7.16
CA HIS A 286 15.10 -11.55 6.86
C HIS A 286 15.50 -12.76 6.02
N ILE A 287 15.08 -13.96 6.40
CA ILE A 287 15.50 -15.18 5.70
C ILE A 287 14.92 -15.27 4.27
N PHE A 288 13.67 -14.84 4.06
CA PHE A 288 13.09 -14.79 2.71
C PHE A 288 13.64 -13.60 1.90
N SER A 289 14.04 -12.51 2.53
CA SER A 289 14.73 -11.40 1.84
C SER A 289 16.13 -11.82 1.39
N ALA A 290 16.84 -12.63 2.18
CA ALA A 290 18.13 -13.20 1.77
C ALA A 290 17.97 -14.09 0.52
N LEU A 291 17.00 -15.02 0.52
CA LEU A 291 16.69 -15.86 -0.64
C LEU A 291 16.40 -15.02 -1.89
N THR A 292 15.44 -14.12 -1.79
CA THR A 292 14.94 -13.34 -2.94
C THR A 292 15.98 -12.37 -3.47
N THR A 293 16.85 -11.84 -2.59
CA THR A 293 18.03 -11.04 -2.98
C THR A 293 19.01 -11.88 -3.78
N ASP A 294 19.39 -13.06 -3.27
CA ASP A 294 20.33 -13.94 -3.97
C ASP A 294 19.81 -14.35 -5.36
N VAL A 295 18.51 -14.65 -5.47
CA VAL A 295 17.86 -14.96 -6.76
C VAL A 295 17.95 -13.78 -7.73
N ILE A 296 17.52 -12.58 -7.30
CA ILE A 296 17.43 -11.43 -8.22
C ILE A 296 18.80 -10.86 -8.59
N THR A 297 19.80 -10.88 -7.69
CA THR A 297 21.15 -10.41 -8.01
C THR A 297 21.86 -11.37 -8.94
N GLU A 298 21.74 -12.68 -8.72
CA GLU A 298 22.25 -13.69 -9.65
C GLU A 298 21.60 -13.53 -11.02
N TYR A 299 20.29 -13.25 -11.05
CA TYR A 299 19.59 -13.05 -12.31
C TYR A 299 19.98 -11.76 -13.06
N CYS A 300 20.26 -10.68 -12.33
CA CYS A 300 20.64 -9.40 -12.90
C CYS A 300 22.10 -9.35 -13.37
N PHE A 301 23.02 -9.97 -12.61
CA PHE A 301 24.46 -9.79 -12.75
C PHE A 301 25.26 -11.08 -12.89
N ALA A 302 24.64 -12.26 -12.87
CA ALA A 302 25.33 -13.56 -12.72
C ALA A 302 26.23 -13.61 -11.48
N ALA A 303 25.94 -12.77 -10.48
CA ALA A 303 26.64 -12.67 -9.21
C ALA A 303 25.64 -12.68 -8.06
N SER A 304 25.77 -13.65 -7.16
CA SER A 304 24.99 -13.73 -5.93
C SER A 304 25.68 -12.90 -4.84
N ASP A 305 24.91 -12.15 -4.05
CA ASP A 305 25.41 -11.46 -2.86
C ASP A 305 25.65 -12.43 -1.68
N ASP A 306 25.30 -13.71 -1.87
CA ASP A 306 25.36 -14.83 -0.92
C ASP A 306 24.80 -14.45 0.46
N CYS A 307 23.68 -13.73 0.46
CA CYS A 307 22.96 -13.31 1.67
C CYS A 307 22.58 -14.50 2.55
N LEU A 308 22.17 -15.63 1.96
CA LEU A 308 21.89 -16.87 2.70
C LEU A 308 23.14 -17.47 3.37
N GLY A 309 24.33 -17.22 2.81
CA GLY A 309 25.61 -17.68 3.36
C GLY A 309 26.07 -16.87 4.57
N LYS A 310 25.64 -15.60 4.69
CA LYS A 310 26.00 -14.72 5.81
C LYS A 310 25.37 -15.19 7.13
N GLU A 311 26.05 -14.96 8.24
CA GLU A 311 25.58 -15.40 9.55
C GLU A 311 24.25 -14.72 9.92
N ASP A 312 24.16 -13.41 9.69
CA ASP A 312 23.02 -12.53 9.98
C ASP A 312 21.99 -12.44 8.85
N LEU A 313 22.14 -13.24 7.78
CA LEU A 313 21.27 -13.22 6.59
C LEU A 313 21.22 -11.86 5.89
N ASP A 314 22.23 -11.01 6.11
CA ASP A 314 22.22 -9.61 5.65
C ASP A 314 20.98 -8.82 6.12
N ALA A 315 20.49 -9.11 7.33
CA ALA A 315 19.28 -8.50 7.88
C ALA A 315 19.31 -6.96 7.82
N HIS A 316 20.49 -6.36 7.95
CA HIS A 316 20.67 -4.92 7.85
C HIS A 316 20.19 -4.35 6.49
N MET A 317 20.43 -5.07 5.38
CA MET A 317 19.99 -4.64 4.05
C MET A 317 18.48 -4.73 3.88
N THR A 318 17.85 -5.75 4.46
CA THR A 318 16.38 -5.85 4.51
C THR A 318 15.78 -4.61 5.16
N VAL A 319 16.35 -4.19 6.30
CA VAL A 319 15.94 -2.96 7.00
C VAL A 319 16.19 -1.71 6.15
N VAL A 320 17.31 -1.62 5.44
CA VAL A 320 17.60 -0.49 4.53
C VAL A 320 16.53 -0.37 3.44
N TRP A 321 16.18 -1.48 2.77
CA TRP A 321 15.13 -1.50 1.74
C TRP A 321 13.74 -1.15 2.29
N MET A 322 13.40 -1.66 3.47
CA MET A 322 12.16 -1.32 4.15
C MET A 322 12.09 0.19 4.47
N LYS A 323 13.18 0.77 4.99
CA LYS A 323 13.25 2.20 5.29
C LYS A 323 13.22 3.08 4.03
N LEU A 324 13.73 2.60 2.91
CA LEU A 324 13.57 3.30 1.63
C LEU A 324 12.09 3.41 1.23
N SER A 325 11.31 2.38 1.53
CA SER A 325 9.86 2.37 1.28
C SER A 325 9.13 3.38 2.18
N GLU A 326 9.53 3.52 3.45
CA GLU A 326 8.99 4.51 4.39
C GLU A 326 9.20 5.96 3.93
N VAL A 327 10.38 6.29 3.39
CA VAL A 327 10.68 7.66 2.92
C VAL A 327 10.04 8.00 1.56
N SER A 328 9.42 7.03 0.89
CA SER A 328 8.87 7.22 -0.46
C SER A 328 7.79 8.30 -0.52
N PHE A 329 6.95 8.42 0.51
CA PHE A 329 5.95 9.49 0.60
C PHE A 329 6.59 10.86 0.77
N THR A 330 7.64 10.98 1.58
CA THR A 330 8.40 12.22 1.73
C THR A 330 8.97 12.67 0.39
N ILE A 331 9.51 11.73 -0.40
CA ILE A 331 10.02 12.00 -1.75
C ILE A 331 8.91 12.48 -2.69
N GLN A 332 7.72 11.87 -2.64
CA GLN A 332 6.58 12.32 -3.45
C GLN A 332 6.14 13.76 -3.08
N GLN A 333 6.08 14.10 -1.79
CA GLN A 333 5.68 15.44 -1.35
C GLN A 333 6.75 16.50 -1.63
N PHE A 334 8.02 16.11 -1.61
CA PHE A 334 9.13 17.03 -1.74
C PHE A 334 10.17 16.52 -2.76
N PRO A 335 9.81 16.41 -4.05
CA PRO A 335 10.65 15.82 -5.08
C PRO A 335 11.97 16.59 -5.31
N TRP A 336 12.00 17.87 -4.93
CA TRP A 336 13.19 18.72 -4.98
C TRP A 336 14.28 18.33 -3.97
N LEU A 337 13.99 17.51 -2.95
CA LEU A 337 15.04 17.03 -2.04
C LEU A 337 15.98 16.04 -2.73
N LEU A 338 15.47 15.19 -3.62
CA LEU A 338 16.28 14.17 -4.28
C LEU A 338 17.53 14.72 -5.00
N PRO A 339 17.43 15.74 -5.88
CA PRO A 339 18.62 16.28 -6.53
C PRO A 339 19.59 16.94 -5.53
N ILE A 340 19.09 17.53 -4.42
CA ILE A 340 19.94 18.08 -3.37
C ILE A 340 20.73 16.97 -2.69
N VAL A 341 20.06 15.90 -2.28
CA VAL A 341 20.67 14.74 -1.62
C VAL A 341 21.69 14.07 -2.54
N ASN A 342 21.37 13.91 -3.82
CA ASN A 342 22.28 13.32 -4.82
C ASN A 342 23.50 14.21 -5.11
N ALA A 343 23.43 15.51 -4.86
CA ALA A 343 24.56 16.43 -5.01
C ALA A 343 25.49 16.45 -3.78
N LEU A 344 25.09 15.87 -2.65
CA LEU A 344 25.91 15.86 -1.44
C LEU A 344 27.13 14.94 -1.60
N PRO A 345 28.30 15.35 -1.09
CA PRO A 345 29.45 14.47 -1.06
C PRO A 345 29.18 13.29 -0.11
N VAL A 346 29.73 12.13 -0.43
CA VAL A 346 29.41 10.87 0.29
C VAL A 346 29.73 10.90 1.78
N TRP A 347 30.74 11.67 2.20
CA TRP A 347 31.03 11.87 3.62
C TRP A 347 29.88 12.62 4.33
N ALA A 348 29.23 13.59 3.68
CA ALA A 348 28.11 14.34 4.24
C ALA A 348 26.86 13.46 4.34
N VAL A 349 26.59 12.64 3.32
CA VAL A 349 25.51 11.64 3.34
C VAL A 349 25.67 10.68 4.53
N ARG A 350 26.90 10.19 4.76
CA ARG A 350 27.21 9.32 5.90
C ARG A 350 26.95 9.98 7.26
N LEU A 351 27.19 11.29 7.38
CA LEU A 351 26.93 12.04 8.62
C LEU A 351 25.44 12.31 8.86
N ILE A 352 24.68 12.56 7.79
CA ILE A 352 23.25 12.88 7.87
C ILE A 352 22.42 11.62 8.11
N ASN A 353 22.68 10.56 7.35
CA ASN A 353 21.94 9.31 7.46
C ASN A 353 22.83 8.10 7.08
N PRO A 354 23.35 7.35 8.06
CA PRO A 354 24.16 6.16 7.81
C PRO A 354 23.49 5.10 6.94
N ARG A 355 22.15 5.00 6.95
CA ARG A 355 21.41 4.03 6.10
C ARG A 355 21.37 4.45 4.64
N LEU A 356 21.29 5.76 4.37
CA LEU A 356 21.38 6.28 3.01
C LEU A 356 22.78 6.07 2.43
N TYR A 357 23.81 6.08 3.28
CA TYR A 357 25.17 5.76 2.86
C TYR A 357 25.33 4.30 2.38
N GLU A 358 24.62 3.34 2.98
CA GLU A 358 24.59 1.95 2.48
C GLU A 358 23.99 1.88 1.07
N MET A 359 22.95 2.67 0.77
CA MET A 359 22.42 2.78 -0.60
C MET A 359 23.44 3.38 -1.57
N VAL A 360 24.22 4.38 -1.16
CA VAL A 360 25.29 4.96 -1.98
C VAL A 360 26.41 3.94 -2.26
N LYS A 361 26.71 3.06 -1.30
CA LYS A 361 27.67 1.96 -1.51
C LYS A 361 27.16 0.95 -2.54
N LEU A 362 25.89 0.56 -2.45
CA LEU A 362 25.25 -0.32 -3.44
C LEU A 362 25.33 0.28 -4.84
N ASP A 363 24.94 1.55 -4.98
CA ASP A 363 25.02 2.25 -6.26
C ASP A 363 26.43 2.19 -6.85
N ARG A 364 27.45 2.52 -6.05
CA ARG A 364 28.85 2.43 -6.47
C ARG A 364 29.27 1.02 -6.85
N GLY A 365 28.69 0.00 -6.22
CA GLY A 365 28.83 -1.40 -6.63
C GLY A 365 28.26 -1.63 -8.02
N TRP A 366 27.01 -1.24 -8.26
CA TRP A 366 26.36 -1.39 -9.55
C TRP A 366 27.00 -0.57 -10.67
N TYR A 367 27.46 0.66 -10.40
CA TYR A 367 28.25 1.45 -11.34
C TYR A 367 29.47 0.65 -11.83
N ARG A 368 30.25 0.10 -10.89
CA ARG A 368 31.42 -0.72 -11.22
C ARG A 368 31.06 -1.97 -12.02
N GLN A 369 30.02 -2.69 -11.62
CA GLN A 369 29.59 -3.90 -12.33
C GLN A 369 29.12 -3.59 -13.76
N ILE A 370 28.29 -2.57 -13.94
CA ILE A 370 27.78 -2.17 -15.26
C ILE A 370 28.90 -1.63 -16.15
N ASP A 371 29.84 -0.88 -15.60
CA ASP A 371 31.00 -0.38 -16.37
C ASP A 371 31.94 -1.53 -16.75
N ASN A 372 32.15 -2.51 -15.88
CA ASN A 372 32.91 -3.73 -16.22
C ASN A 372 32.25 -4.49 -17.37
N ILE A 373 30.93 -4.76 -17.29
CA ILE A 373 30.17 -5.40 -18.37
C ILE A 373 30.31 -4.60 -19.67
N ARG A 374 30.24 -3.26 -19.60
CA ARG A 374 30.41 -2.40 -20.78
C ARG A 374 31.80 -2.51 -21.40
N VAL A 375 32.85 -2.65 -20.58
CA VAL A 375 34.22 -2.85 -21.07
C VAL A 375 34.36 -4.24 -21.69
N GLU A 376 33.83 -5.28 -21.05
CA GLU A 376 33.82 -6.65 -21.56
C GLU A 376 33.14 -6.75 -22.93
N GLU A 377 31.99 -6.11 -23.10
CA GLU A 377 31.27 -6.02 -24.38
C GLU A 377 32.06 -5.33 -25.50
N LYS A 378 33.00 -4.43 -25.15
CA LYS A 378 33.86 -3.76 -26.14
C LYS A 378 35.09 -4.59 -26.50
N VAL A 379 35.59 -5.38 -25.56
CA VAL A 379 36.83 -6.15 -25.71
C VAL A 379 36.57 -7.53 -26.29
N SER A 380 35.45 -8.15 -25.93
CA SER A 380 35.02 -9.45 -26.42
C SER A 380 33.69 -9.31 -27.15
N ASP A 381 33.72 -9.45 -28.47
CA ASP A 381 32.52 -9.53 -29.33
C ASP A 381 31.65 -10.78 -29.03
N LYS A 382 32.05 -11.58 -28.03
CA LYS A 382 31.45 -12.85 -27.61
C LYS A 382 31.53 -13.05 -26.10
N SER A 383 31.07 -12.09 -25.29
CA SER A 383 30.77 -12.43 -23.88
C SER A 383 29.71 -13.54 -23.86
N THR A 384 30.04 -14.69 -23.28
CA THR A 384 29.16 -15.87 -23.17
C THR A 384 28.06 -15.68 -22.13
N GLU A 385 28.17 -14.66 -21.29
CA GLU A 385 27.18 -14.35 -20.28
C GLU A 385 26.01 -13.57 -20.88
N ASN A 386 24.80 -13.90 -20.42
CA ASN A 386 23.56 -13.37 -20.96
C ASN A 386 22.70 -12.82 -19.83
N THR A 387 23.27 -11.93 -19.01
CA THR A 387 22.55 -11.24 -17.95
C THR A 387 21.64 -10.15 -18.51
N ILE A 388 20.76 -9.61 -17.67
CA ILE A 388 19.86 -8.51 -18.04
C ILE A 388 20.64 -7.32 -18.61
N PHE A 389 21.73 -6.91 -17.96
CA PHE A 389 22.50 -5.73 -18.37
C PHE A 389 23.32 -5.94 -19.64
N HIS A 390 23.87 -7.14 -19.84
CA HIS A 390 24.49 -7.52 -21.13
C HIS A 390 23.50 -7.32 -22.28
N LYS A 391 22.27 -7.81 -22.12
CA LYS A 391 21.27 -7.72 -23.19
C LYS A 391 20.75 -6.31 -23.42
N ILE A 392 20.62 -5.49 -22.37
CA ILE A 392 20.26 -4.08 -22.56
C ILE A 392 21.36 -3.35 -23.33
N LEU A 393 22.63 -3.57 -23.01
CA LEU A 393 23.75 -2.93 -23.71
C LEU A 393 23.82 -3.35 -25.19
N ARG A 394 23.53 -4.63 -25.49
CA ARG A 394 23.43 -5.19 -26.85
C ARG A 394 22.14 -4.84 -27.61
N SER A 395 21.15 -4.25 -26.96
CA SER A 395 19.85 -3.95 -27.59
C SER A 395 19.91 -2.78 -28.56
N ASP A 396 18.86 -2.64 -29.37
CA ASP A 396 18.63 -1.55 -30.32
C ASP A 396 18.07 -0.27 -29.68
N LEU A 397 18.02 -0.20 -28.34
CA LEU A 397 17.58 0.99 -27.63
C LEU A 397 18.46 2.21 -27.94
N ASP A 398 17.89 3.41 -27.87
CA ASP A 398 18.62 4.66 -28.08
C ASP A 398 19.84 4.77 -27.14
N PRO A 399 20.96 5.43 -27.53
CA PRO A 399 22.16 5.51 -26.69
C PRO A 399 21.92 6.04 -25.27
N GLN A 400 20.95 6.96 -25.10
CA GLN A 400 20.57 7.51 -23.79
C GLN A 400 19.98 6.44 -22.84
N GLU A 401 19.31 5.43 -23.39
CA GLU A 401 18.69 4.30 -22.67
C GLU A 401 19.71 3.23 -22.25
N ARG A 402 20.95 3.35 -22.74
CA ARG A 402 22.07 2.46 -22.46
C ARG A 402 23.17 3.13 -21.63
N THR A 403 22.89 4.28 -21.00
CA THR A 403 23.83 4.98 -20.12
C THR A 403 23.99 4.25 -18.77
N THR A 404 25.19 4.28 -18.18
CA THR A 404 25.43 3.59 -16.89
C THR A 404 24.53 4.12 -15.79
N VAL A 405 24.30 5.44 -15.71
CA VAL A 405 23.39 6.06 -14.73
C VAL A 405 22.00 5.45 -14.79
N ARG A 406 21.41 5.33 -15.99
CA ARG A 406 20.09 4.75 -16.17
C ARG A 406 20.06 3.26 -15.81
N LEU A 407 21.10 2.51 -16.17
CA LEU A 407 21.19 1.08 -15.85
C LEU A 407 21.37 0.84 -14.34
N VAL A 408 22.02 1.74 -13.61
CA VAL A 408 22.09 1.68 -12.13
C VAL A 408 20.71 1.91 -11.52
N GLU A 409 19.94 2.88 -12.01
CA GLU A 409 18.54 3.05 -11.57
C GLU A 409 17.65 1.86 -11.90
N GLU A 410 17.91 1.19 -13.03
CA GLU A 410 17.26 -0.07 -13.41
C GLU A 410 17.64 -1.20 -12.44
N ALA A 411 18.93 -1.35 -12.09
CA ALA A 411 19.40 -2.32 -11.11
C ALA A 411 18.75 -2.11 -9.74
N ARG A 412 18.74 -0.86 -9.25
CA ARG A 412 18.06 -0.50 -8.01
C ARG A 412 16.59 -0.90 -8.03
N THR A 413 15.92 -0.65 -9.15
CA THR A 413 14.50 -0.98 -9.34
C THR A 413 14.27 -2.49 -9.31
N LEU A 414 15.04 -3.26 -10.09
CA LEU A 414 14.86 -4.70 -10.20
C LEU A 414 15.17 -5.42 -8.88
N ILE A 415 16.30 -5.08 -8.25
CA ILE A 415 16.73 -5.71 -6.99
C ILE A 415 15.78 -5.33 -5.85
N GLY A 416 15.53 -4.03 -5.64
CA GLY A 416 14.67 -3.58 -4.54
C GLY A 416 13.23 -4.11 -4.65
N ALA A 417 12.66 -4.14 -5.86
CA ALA A 417 11.32 -4.67 -6.08
C ALA A 417 11.25 -6.20 -5.97
N GLY A 418 12.26 -6.92 -6.48
CA GLY A 418 12.33 -8.38 -6.44
C GLY A 418 12.53 -8.94 -5.04
N THR A 419 13.32 -8.28 -4.20
CA THR A 419 13.60 -8.70 -2.83
C THR A 419 12.38 -8.58 -1.92
N ILE A 420 11.92 -7.35 -1.64
CA ILE A 420 11.00 -7.11 -0.52
C ILE A 420 9.60 -7.65 -0.77
N THR A 421 9.11 -7.55 -2.01
CA THR A 421 7.71 -7.92 -2.31
C THR A 421 7.50 -9.43 -2.24
N THR A 422 8.41 -10.21 -2.84
CA THR A 422 8.39 -11.68 -2.79
C THR A 422 8.64 -12.20 -1.38
N ALA A 423 9.58 -11.60 -0.64
CA ALA A 423 9.84 -11.95 0.75
C ALA A 423 8.62 -11.69 1.65
N ASN A 424 7.90 -10.59 1.43
CA ASN A 424 6.66 -10.29 2.15
C ASN A 424 5.56 -11.32 1.84
N ALA A 425 5.40 -11.74 0.58
CA ALA A 425 4.44 -12.77 0.21
C ALA A 425 4.73 -14.10 0.90
N LEU A 426 5.99 -14.54 0.90
CA LEU A 426 6.45 -15.74 1.60
C LEU A 426 6.20 -15.66 3.11
N LYS A 427 6.58 -14.54 3.73
CA LYS A 427 6.40 -14.28 5.17
C LYS A 427 4.91 -14.32 5.57
N VAL A 428 4.06 -13.59 4.85
CA VAL A 428 2.62 -13.49 5.14
C VAL A 428 1.93 -14.84 4.96
N ALA A 429 2.20 -15.54 3.85
CA ALA A 429 1.67 -16.88 3.62
C ALA A 429 2.10 -17.85 4.73
N SER A 430 3.38 -17.81 5.11
CA SER A 430 3.92 -18.66 6.19
C SER A 430 3.27 -18.35 7.54
N TYR A 431 3.12 -17.08 7.91
CA TYR A 431 2.43 -16.70 9.15
C TYR A 431 1.01 -17.28 9.19
N HIS A 432 0.22 -17.05 8.13
CA HIS A 432 -1.17 -17.47 8.13
C HIS A 432 -1.33 -18.99 8.09
N LEU A 433 -0.41 -19.73 7.45
CA LEU A 433 -0.36 -21.19 7.55
C LEU A 433 -0.12 -21.62 8.99
N LEU A 434 0.89 -21.06 9.67
CA LEU A 434 1.23 -21.43 11.05
C LEU A 434 0.16 -21.03 12.06
N ALA A 435 -0.57 -19.94 11.80
CA ALA A 435 -1.72 -19.52 12.61
C ALA A 435 -3.01 -20.32 12.30
N ASN A 436 -3.03 -21.14 11.23
CA ASN A 436 -4.18 -21.92 10.81
C ASN A 436 -3.83 -23.41 10.72
N PRO A 437 -3.98 -24.18 11.82
CA PRO A 437 -3.60 -25.59 11.87
C PRO A 437 -4.25 -26.47 10.79
N ARG A 438 -5.51 -26.17 10.42
CA ARG A 438 -6.22 -26.90 9.37
C ARG A 438 -5.57 -26.68 8.02
N ALA A 439 -5.31 -25.42 7.66
CA ALA A 439 -4.69 -25.11 6.37
C ALA A 439 -3.27 -25.68 6.27
N LEU A 440 -2.50 -25.62 7.36
CA LEU A 440 -1.18 -26.24 7.45
C LEU A 440 -1.24 -27.75 7.24
N GLN A 441 -2.15 -28.45 7.93
CA GLN A 441 -2.31 -29.90 7.80
C GLN A 441 -2.64 -30.33 6.37
N LEU A 442 -3.57 -29.63 5.71
CA LEU A 442 -3.95 -29.92 4.33
C LEU A 442 -2.79 -29.70 3.35
N LEU A 443 -2.05 -28.60 3.52
CA LEU A 443 -0.86 -28.33 2.71
C LEU A 443 0.21 -29.40 2.93
N THR A 444 0.56 -29.70 4.18
CA THR A 444 1.59 -30.70 4.49
C THR A 444 1.19 -32.09 4.00
N ALA A 445 -0.10 -32.45 4.05
CA ALA A 445 -0.59 -33.72 3.51
C ALA A 445 -0.39 -33.80 1.98
N GLU A 446 -0.80 -32.75 1.24
CA GLU A 446 -0.59 -32.68 -0.21
C GLU A 446 0.91 -32.75 -0.57
N LEU A 447 1.74 -31.98 0.13
CA LEU A 447 3.19 -31.96 -0.10
C LEU A 447 3.85 -33.30 0.21
N LYS A 448 3.42 -34.04 1.24
CA LYS A 448 3.94 -35.39 1.53
C LYS A 448 3.61 -36.38 0.41
N THR A 449 2.42 -36.28 -0.18
CA THR A 449 2.04 -37.11 -1.33
C THR A 449 2.81 -36.73 -2.60
N ALA A 450 2.94 -35.43 -2.87
CA ALA A 450 3.60 -34.91 -4.06
C ALA A 450 5.13 -35.00 -4.01
N ILE A 451 5.70 -34.99 -2.80
CA ILE A 451 7.14 -35.03 -2.52
C ILE A 451 7.41 -36.18 -1.54
N PRO A 452 7.34 -37.46 -1.97
CA PRO A 452 7.58 -38.59 -1.08
C PRO A 452 8.97 -38.53 -0.45
N ASP A 453 9.98 -38.23 -1.26
CA ASP A 453 11.37 -38.01 -0.83
C ASP A 453 11.67 -36.50 -0.82
N PRO A 454 11.87 -35.87 0.37
CA PRO A 454 12.19 -34.46 0.45
C PRO A 454 13.54 -34.08 -0.17
N ALA A 455 14.46 -35.03 -0.40
CA ALA A 455 15.73 -34.77 -1.07
C ALA A 455 15.57 -34.57 -2.60
N HIS A 456 14.45 -35.02 -3.17
CA HIS A 456 14.17 -34.94 -4.60
C HIS A 456 12.84 -34.22 -4.88
N PRO A 457 12.77 -32.89 -4.65
CA PRO A 457 11.55 -32.13 -4.88
C PRO A 457 11.17 -32.11 -6.38
N PRO A 458 9.87 -32.08 -6.70
CA PRO A 458 9.39 -31.94 -8.07
C PRO A 458 9.83 -30.63 -8.72
N SER A 459 9.86 -30.63 -10.05
CA SER A 459 10.12 -29.42 -10.83
C SER A 459 9.04 -28.35 -10.62
N LEU A 460 9.38 -27.07 -10.87
CA LEU A 460 8.42 -25.96 -10.77
C LEU A 460 7.08 -26.23 -11.52
N PRO A 461 7.07 -26.70 -12.78
CA PRO A 461 5.80 -27.00 -13.46
C PRO A 461 4.95 -28.05 -12.75
N GLN A 462 5.56 -29.00 -12.04
CA GLN A 462 4.84 -30.00 -11.25
C GLN A 462 4.28 -29.39 -9.96
N LEU A 463 5.04 -28.53 -9.28
CA LEU A 463 4.57 -27.79 -8.10
C LEU A 463 3.40 -26.86 -8.46
N GLU A 464 3.42 -26.23 -9.63
CA GLU A 464 2.31 -25.40 -10.14
C GLU A 464 1.01 -26.19 -10.39
N GLN A 465 1.05 -27.53 -10.45
CA GLN A 465 -0.15 -28.37 -10.59
C GLN A 465 -0.75 -28.80 -9.25
N LEU A 466 -0.10 -28.50 -8.13
CA LEU A 466 -0.59 -28.90 -6.80
C LEU A 466 -1.73 -27.98 -6.36
N PRO A 467 -2.99 -28.47 -6.32
CA PRO A 467 -4.15 -27.60 -6.18
C PRO A 467 -4.18 -26.85 -4.85
N TYR A 468 -3.81 -27.50 -3.73
CA TYR A 468 -3.84 -26.87 -2.42
C TYR A 468 -2.67 -25.90 -2.21
N LEU A 469 -1.47 -26.22 -2.69
CA LEU A 469 -0.33 -25.30 -2.72
C LEU A 469 -0.66 -24.04 -3.54
N SER A 470 -1.22 -24.19 -4.74
CA SER A 470 -1.67 -23.05 -5.56
C SER A 470 -2.73 -22.22 -4.85
N ALA A 471 -3.67 -22.87 -4.15
CA ALA A 471 -4.69 -22.21 -3.35
C ALA A 471 -4.11 -21.40 -2.17
N VAL A 472 -3.13 -21.98 -1.46
CA VAL A 472 -2.39 -21.30 -0.38
C VAL A 472 -1.64 -20.09 -0.91
N ILE A 473 -0.99 -20.22 -2.07
CA ILE A 473 -0.24 -19.12 -2.70
C ILE A 473 -1.19 -18.00 -3.12
N ASN A 474 -2.31 -18.32 -3.74
CA ASN A 474 -3.32 -17.33 -4.13
C ASN A 474 -3.87 -16.58 -2.91
N GLU A 475 -4.18 -17.29 -1.82
CA GLU A 475 -4.62 -16.64 -0.58
C GLU A 475 -3.50 -15.83 0.07
N GLY A 476 -2.27 -16.34 0.11
CA GLY A 476 -1.10 -15.60 0.58
C GLY A 476 -0.86 -14.29 -0.18
N LEU A 477 -0.99 -14.33 -1.51
CA LEU A 477 -0.90 -13.15 -2.37
C LEU A 477 -2.04 -12.15 -2.11
N ARG A 478 -3.24 -12.62 -1.79
CA ARG A 478 -4.37 -11.76 -1.41
C ARG A 478 -4.03 -10.93 -0.18
N PHE A 479 -3.49 -11.55 0.87
CA PHE A 479 -3.10 -10.88 2.13
C PHE A 479 -1.83 -10.03 2.02
N SER A 480 -0.87 -10.42 1.18
CA SER A 480 0.44 -9.72 1.04
C SER A 480 0.44 -8.58 0.02
N SER A 481 -0.72 -8.22 -0.52
CA SER A 481 -0.85 -7.23 -1.58
C SER A 481 -0.48 -5.82 -1.16
N LEU A 482 -0.05 -5.02 -2.15
CA LEU A 482 0.31 -3.62 -1.93
C LEU A 482 -0.87 -2.82 -1.36
N ALA A 483 -0.62 -2.12 -0.26
CA ALA A 483 -1.58 -1.21 0.37
C ALA A 483 -1.68 0.15 -0.35
N HIS A 484 -0.78 0.39 -1.30
CA HIS A 484 -0.65 1.67 -1.97
C HIS A 484 -1.60 1.88 -3.14
N ARG A 485 -1.98 3.15 -3.34
CA ARG A 485 -2.75 3.59 -4.50
C ARG A 485 -1.91 3.51 -5.76
N MET A 486 -2.35 2.75 -6.75
CA MET A 486 -1.60 2.59 -8.01
C MET A 486 -2.09 3.56 -9.07
N GLN A 487 -1.61 4.82 -9.05
CA GLN A 487 -2.10 5.86 -9.96
C GLN A 487 -1.78 5.57 -11.43
N ARG A 488 -2.75 5.86 -12.29
CA ARG A 488 -2.66 5.85 -13.75
C ARG A 488 -3.36 7.08 -14.31
N ILE A 489 -2.92 7.52 -15.49
CA ILE A 489 -3.57 8.55 -16.28
C ILE A 489 -3.94 7.95 -17.62
N ALA A 490 -5.21 8.12 -18.03
CA ALA A 490 -5.63 7.95 -19.41
C ALA A 490 -5.45 9.30 -20.14
N PRO A 491 -4.42 9.49 -20.97
CA PRO A 491 -4.06 10.81 -21.48
C PRO A 491 -4.98 11.31 -22.60
N ASP A 492 -5.57 10.39 -23.37
CA ASP A 492 -6.19 10.66 -24.68
C ASP A 492 -7.68 10.26 -24.75
N ARG A 493 -8.24 9.74 -23.66
CA ARG A 493 -9.60 9.22 -23.63
C ARG A 493 -10.28 9.47 -22.27
N PRO A 494 -11.59 9.74 -22.26
CA PRO A 494 -12.35 9.77 -21.01
C PRO A 494 -12.47 8.37 -20.42
N LEU A 495 -12.72 8.32 -19.12
CA LEU A 495 -13.11 7.11 -18.41
C LEU A 495 -14.58 7.24 -17.98
N LEU A 496 -15.36 6.19 -18.19
CA LEU A 496 -16.78 6.16 -17.85
C LEU A 496 -16.98 5.32 -16.59
N PHE A 497 -17.35 5.95 -15.49
CA PHE A 497 -17.71 5.27 -14.25
C PHE A 497 -19.21 5.46 -13.99
N HIS A 498 -20.00 4.45 -14.28
CA HIS A 498 -21.46 4.55 -14.34
C HIS A 498 -21.91 5.78 -15.18
N GLU A 499 -22.65 6.72 -14.60
CA GLU A 499 -23.10 7.97 -15.22
C GLU A 499 -22.01 9.06 -15.28
N TRP A 500 -20.88 8.88 -14.60
CA TRP A 500 -19.82 9.87 -14.50
C TRP A 500 -18.83 9.74 -15.66
N VAL A 501 -18.55 10.89 -16.28
CA VAL A 501 -17.51 11.01 -17.30
C VAL A 501 -16.29 11.66 -16.65
N ILE A 502 -15.22 10.89 -16.51
CA ILE A 502 -13.95 11.32 -15.96
C ILE A 502 -13.08 11.82 -17.12
N PRO A 503 -12.67 13.10 -17.12
CA PRO A 503 -11.92 13.69 -18.23
C PRO A 503 -10.56 13.02 -18.46
N PRO A 504 -10.07 12.97 -19.73
CA PRO A 504 -8.69 12.60 -20.02
C PRO A 504 -7.69 13.43 -19.19
N GLY A 505 -6.56 12.85 -18.84
CA GLY A 505 -5.51 13.51 -18.05
C GLY A 505 -5.74 13.49 -16.53
N THR A 506 -6.91 13.05 -16.07
CA THR A 506 -7.18 12.90 -14.62
C THR A 506 -6.38 11.72 -14.05
N PRO A 507 -5.62 11.90 -12.95
CA PRO A 507 -5.04 10.79 -12.20
C PRO A 507 -6.12 9.97 -11.50
N LEU A 508 -6.13 8.66 -11.76
CA LEU A 508 -7.00 7.69 -11.10
C LEU A 508 -6.20 6.59 -10.43
N SER A 509 -6.67 6.11 -9.29
CA SER A 509 -6.10 4.95 -8.63
C SER A 509 -7.15 4.00 -8.10
N MET A 510 -6.71 2.76 -7.93
CA MET A 510 -7.30 1.80 -7.02
C MET A 510 -6.19 1.22 -6.16
N THR A 511 -6.58 0.50 -5.11
CA THR A 511 -5.67 -0.17 -4.19
C THR A 511 -5.95 -1.67 -4.24
N SER A 512 -4.96 -2.48 -4.59
CA SER A 512 -5.13 -3.94 -4.65
C SER A 512 -5.50 -4.53 -3.29
N PHE A 513 -4.91 -4.03 -2.21
CA PHE A 513 -5.28 -4.42 -0.84
C PHE A 513 -6.80 -4.24 -0.58
N LEU A 514 -7.40 -3.12 -0.99
CA LEU A 514 -8.83 -2.89 -0.82
C LEU A 514 -9.69 -3.82 -1.69
N VAL A 515 -9.31 -4.04 -2.95
CA VAL A 515 -9.98 -5.00 -3.85
C VAL A 515 -9.95 -6.41 -3.24
N HIS A 516 -8.84 -6.79 -2.62
CA HIS A 516 -8.63 -8.10 -2.01
C HIS A 516 -9.34 -8.30 -0.68
N HIS A 517 -9.76 -7.22 -0.02
CA HIS A 517 -10.53 -7.25 1.23
C HIS A 517 -11.98 -6.81 1.04
N ASP A 518 -12.43 -6.65 -0.20
CA ASP A 518 -13.83 -6.35 -0.52
C ASP A 518 -14.71 -7.59 -0.23
N ALA A 519 -15.55 -7.49 0.80
CA ALA A 519 -16.43 -8.58 1.22
C ALA A 519 -17.47 -8.99 0.16
N SER A 520 -17.78 -8.12 -0.80
CA SER A 520 -18.68 -8.45 -1.92
C SER A 520 -18.02 -9.40 -2.93
N VAL A 521 -16.69 -9.38 -3.02
CA VAL A 521 -15.89 -10.27 -3.87
C VAL A 521 -15.38 -11.47 -3.09
N PHE A 522 -14.82 -11.23 -1.91
CA PHE A 522 -14.21 -12.22 -1.02
C PHE A 522 -15.01 -12.32 0.29
N PRO A 523 -16.02 -13.21 0.38
CA PRO A 523 -16.72 -13.46 1.63
C PRO A 523 -15.75 -13.86 2.74
N SER A 524 -15.97 -13.29 3.93
CA SER A 524 -15.04 -13.34 5.07
C SER A 524 -13.62 -12.92 4.65
N PRO A 525 -13.43 -11.65 4.21
CA PRO A 525 -12.18 -11.21 3.61
C PRO A 525 -10.99 -11.27 4.58
N ASP A 526 -11.21 -11.17 5.88
CA ASP A 526 -10.14 -11.23 6.88
C ASP A 526 -9.74 -12.67 7.26
N ALA A 527 -10.49 -13.68 6.82
CA ALA A 527 -10.20 -15.07 7.09
C ALA A 527 -9.27 -15.66 6.01
N PHE A 528 -8.13 -16.21 6.44
CA PHE A 528 -7.22 -16.94 5.56
C PHE A 528 -7.80 -18.31 5.22
N MET A 529 -8.40 -18.42 4.03
CA MET A 529 -9.14 -19.60 3.58
C MET A 529 -8.68 -20.04 2.19
N PRO A 530 -7.59 -20.82 2.07
CA PRO A 530 -7.14 -21.36 0.78
C PRO A 530 -8.25 -22.10 0.01
N GLU A 531 -9.17 -22.75 0.72
CA GLU A 531 -10.26 -23.51 0.11
C GLU A 531 -11.16 -22.69 -0.84
N ARG A 532 -11.17 -21.35 -0.73
CA ARG A 532 -11.92 -20.47 -1.66
C ARG A 532 -11.42 -20.55 -3.10
N TRP A 533 -10.18 -21.01 -3.30
CA TRP A 533 -9.55 -21.16 -4.61
C TRP A 533 -9.72 -22.58 -5.18
N LEU A 534 -10.34 -23.49 -4.44
CA LEU A 534 -10.57 -24.87 -4.85
C LEU A 534 -11.94 -25.04 -5.52
N GLY A 535 -11.99 -25.88 -6.55
CA GLY A 535 -13.23 -26.19 -7.25
C GLY A 535 -13.75 -25.07 -8.17
N ARG A 536 -15.03 -25.15 -8.54
CA ARG A 536 -15.69 -24.14 -9.38
C ARG A 536 -16.48 -23.18 -8.51
N SER A 537 -15.89 -22.03 -8.21
CA SER A 537 -16.62 -20.89 -7.65
C SER A 537 -17.56 -20.30 -8.71
N GLU A 538 -18.77 -19.88 -8.32
CA GLU A 538 -19.70 -19.16 -9.20
C GLU A 538 -19.10 -17.82 -9.70
N LYS A 539 -18.29 -17.18 -8.85
CA LYS A 539 -17.50 -15.99 -9.21
C LYS A 539 -16.09 -16.39 -9.66
N ARG A 540 -15.63 -15.86 -10.78
CA ARG A 540 -14.22 -15.98 -11.24
C ARG A 540 -13.30 -15.15 -10.34
N LEU A 541 -13.00 -15.64 -9.13
CA LEU A 541 -12.19 -14.94 -8.12
C LEU A 541 -10.80 -14.57 -8.66
N ASP A 542 -10.26 -15.36 -9.58
CA ASP A 542 -9.02 -15.11 -10.31
C ASP A 542 -9.01 -13.76 -11.02
N ARG A 543 -10.17 -13.24 -11.43
CA ARG A 543 -10.30 -11.91 -12.05
C ARG A 543 -9.98 -10.78 -11.07
N TYR A 544 -10.26 -10.97 -9.78
CA TYR A 544 -10.11 -9.95 -8.74
C TYR A 544 -8.84 -10.12 -7.92
N LEU A 545 -8.14 -11.25 -8.04
CA LEU A 545 -6.80 -11.43 -7.50
C LEU A 545 -5.79 -10.67 -8.38
N VAL A 546 -5.45 -9.45 -7.97
CA VAL A 546 -4.58 -8.51 -8.67
C VAL A 546 -3.32 -8.08 -7.87
N PRO A 547 -2.61 -9.02 -7.19
CA PRO A 547 -1.41 -8.70 -6.41
C PRO A 547 -0.27 -8.13 -7.29
N PHE A 548 -0.26 -8.51 -8.57
CA PHE A 548 0.72 -8.09 -9.57
C PHE A 548 0.21 -6.95 -10.46
N SER A 549 -0.93 -6.33 -10.15
CA SER A 549 -1.65 -5.41 -11.06
C SER A 549 -2.03 -6.08 -12.41
N LYS A 550 -2.73 -5.35 -13.28
CA LYS A 550 -3.03 -5.77 -14.65
C LYS A 550 -2.51 -4.80 -15.70
N GLY A 551 -2.67 -5.20 -16.96
CA GLY A 551 -2.44 -4.36 -18.13
C GLY A 551 -0.97 -4.23 -18.52
N THR A 552 -0.68 -3.26 -19.38
CA THR A 552 0.68 -3.01 -19.91
C THR A 552 1.72 -2.66 -18.85
N ARG A 553 1.28 -2.28 -17.65
CA ARG A 553 2.12 -1.93 -16.49
C ARG A 553 1.96 -2.91 -15.32
N ALA A 554 1.48 -4.14 -15.57
CA ALA A 554 1.52 -5.22 -14.59
C ALA A 554 2.95 -5.55 -14.16
N CYS A 555 3.13 -6.23 -13.02
CA CYS A 555 4.45 -6.62 -12.51
C CYS A 555 5.27 -7.29 -13.62
N LEU A 556 6.51 -6.83 -13.82
CA LEU A 556 7.42 -7.44 -14.78
C LEU A 556 7.87 -8.82 -14.29
N GLY A 557 8.22 -8.93 -13.00
CA GLY A 557 8.76 -10.13 -12.37
C GLY A 557 7.74 -11.16 -11.89
N MET A 558 6.47 -11.10 -12.33
CA MET A 558 5.41 -11.98 -11.81
C MET A 558 5.76 -13.47 -11.87
N ASN A 559 6.31 -13.95 -12.99
CA ASN A 559 6.66 -15.36 -13.14
C ASN A 559 7.82 -15.76 -12.22
N LEU A 560 8.81 -14.87 -12.04
CA LEU A 560 9.96 -15.11 -11.17
C LEU A 560 9.52 -15.19 -9.71
N ALA A 561 8.73 -14.20 -9.25
CA ALA A 561 8.18 -14.19 -7.90
C ALA A 561 7.34 -15.44 -7.60
N LEU A 562 6.47 -15.85 -8.53
CA LEU A 562 5.70 -17.08 -8.36
C LEU A 562 6.61 -18.31 -8.28
N ALA A 563 7.63 -18.42 -9.13
CA ALA A 563 8.58 -19.53 -9.08
C ALA A 563 9.27 -19.64 -7.71
N GLU A 564 9.77 -18.53 -7.19
CA GLU A 564 10.37 -18.46 -5.85
C GLU A 564 9.37 -18.88 -4.76
N ILE A 565 8.13 -18.37 -4.82
CA ILE A 565 7.08 -18.67 -3.83
C ILE A 565 6.71 -20.17 -3.85
N TYR A 566 6.48 -20.75 -5.03
CA TYR A 566 6.15 -22.17 -5.17
C TYR A 566 7.25 -23.06 -4.60
N VAL A 567 8.49 -22.84 -5.04
CA VAL A 567 9.63 -23.69 -4.64
C VAL A 567 9.93 -23.53 -3.16
N ALA A 568 9.95 -22.31 -2.63
CA ALA A 568 10.27 -22.07 -1.22
C ALA A 568 9.19 -22.62 -0.27
N LEU A 569 7.90 -22.35 -0.50
CA LEU A 569 6.83 -22.86 0.37
C LEU A 569 6.75 -24.38 0.33
N ALA A 570 6.84 -25.00 -0.86
CA ALA A 570 6.81 -26.45 -0.98
C ALA A 570 7.95 -27.13 -0.22
N ASN A 571 9.19 -26.64 -0.37
CA ASN A 571 10.35 -27.23 0.28
C ASN A 571 10.35 -26.98 1.80
N VAL A 572 10.06 -25.76 2.24
CA VAL A 572 10.08 -25.41 3.67
C VAL A 572 9.01 -26.20 4.43
N PHE A 573 7.75 -26.19 3.97
CA PHE A 573 6.65 -26.85 4.67
C PHE A 573 6.61 -28.38 4.46
N ARG A 574 7.38 -28.92 3.52
CA ARG A 574 7.61 -30.37 3.40
C ARG A 574 8.70 -30.88 4.35
N ARG A 575 9.75 -30.08 4.58
CA ARG A 575 10.97 -30.49 5.29
C ARG A 575 11.00 -30.08 6.76
N PHE A 576 10.22 -29.09 7.18
CA PHE A 576 10.30 -28.53 8.53
C PHE A 576 8.95 -28.40 9.21
N GLU A 577 8.93 -28.68 10.51
CA GLU A 577 7.82 -28.31 11.40
C GLU A 577 8.18 -26.99 12.07
N LEU A 578 7.43 -25.93 11.73
CA LEU A 578 7.64 -24.58 12.25
C LEU A 578 6.56 -24.23 13.27
N GLU A 579 6.91 -23.37 14.23
CA GLU A 579 5.99 -22.81 15.23
C GLU A 579 6.25 -21.31 15.35
N LEU A 580 5.18 -20.50 15.46
CA LEU A 580 5.32 -19.06 15.68
C LEU A 580 6.02 -18.80 17.03
N TRP A 581 6.96 -17.86 17.04
CA TRP A 581 7.72 -17.47 18.22
C TRP A 581 7.45 -16.01 18.56
N GLU A 582 6.87 -15.75 19.73
CA GLU A 582 6.63 -14.39 20.24
C GLU A 582 6.05 -13.44 19.18
N THR A 583 5.13 -13.96 18.36
CA THR A 583 4.52 -13.23 17.24
C THR A 583 3.08 -12.92 17.57
N GLU A 584 2.71 -11.66 17.54
CA GLU A 584 1.37 -11.16 17.84
C GLU A 584 0.73 -10.59 16.58
N TRP A 585 -0.53 -10.95 16.30
CA TRP A 585 -1.24 -10.48 15.10
C TRP A 585 -1.25 -8.95 14.99
N GLU A 586 -1.69 -8.26 16.05
CA GLU A 586 -1.85 -6.80 16.06
C GLU A 586 -0.53 -6.04 15.87
N ARG A 587 0.56 -6.55 16.43
CA ARG A 587 1.87 -5.92 16.38
C ARG A 587 2.64 -6.27 15.11
N ASP A 588 2.68 -7.55 14.75
CA ASP A 588 3.68 -8.10 13.82
C ASP A 588 3.16 -8.39 12.42
N VAL A 589 1.83 -8.43 12.25
CA VAL A 589 1.22 -8.86 10.99
C VAL A 589 0.18 -7.87 10.47
N ARG A 590 -0.68 -7.35 11.35
CA ARG A 590 -1.72 -6.40 10.95
C ARG A 590 -1.10 -5.19 10.26
N VAL A 591 -1.55 -4.92 9.04
CA VAL A 591 -1.12 -3.76 8.28
C VAL A 591 -1.62 -2.49 8.95
N THR A 592 -0.69 -1.66 9.42
CA THR A 592 -0.98 -0.38 10.09
C THR A 592 -0.39 0.81 9.33
N HIS A 593 0.56 0.56 8.42
CA HIS A 593 1.22 1.59 7.62
C HIS A 593 1.21 1.21 6.13
N ASP A 594 0.82 2.17 5.28
CA ASP A 594 1.09 2.13 3.84
C ASP A 594 2.43 2.83 3.60
N PHE A 595 3.46 2.06 3.27
CA PHE A 595 4.77 2.54 2.82
C PHE A 595 5.06 2.00 1.41
N VAL A 596 4.07 2.03 0.52
CA VAL A 596 4.05 1.25 -0.73
C VAL A 596 3.83 -0.24 -0.48
N ASN A 597 4.73 -0.85 0.28
CA ASN A 597 4.54 -2.17 0.84
C ASN A 597 3.72 -2.07 2.15
N PRO A 598 2.89 -3.06 2.47
CA PRO A 598 2.15 -3.10 3.73
C PRO A 598 3.11 -3.35 4.91
N PHE A 599 3.09 -2.48 5.91
CA PHE A 599 3.94 -2.59 7.10
C PHE A 599 3.10 -2.83 8.36
N PRO A 600 3.59 -3.67 9.29
CA PRO A 600 3.00 -3.82 10.61
C PRO A 600 3.42 -2.67 11.53
N SER A 601 3.22 -2.80 12.84
CA SER A 601 3.69 -1.80 13.80
C SER A 601 5.19 -1.55 13.66
N MET A 602 5.63 -0.30 13.84
CA MET A 602 7.06 0.05 13.86
C MET A 602 7.81 -0.54 15.06
N GLU A 603 7.08 -1.03 16.06
CA GLU A 603 7.60 -1.76 17.22
C GLU A 603 7.75 -3.27 16.98
N SER A 604 7.33 -3.77 15.82
CA SER A 604 7.38 -5.19 15.50
C SER A 604 8.83 -5.69 15.42
N PRO A 605 9.19 -6.76 16.15
CA PRO A 605 10.43 -7.50 15.93
C PRO A 605 10.40 -8.41 14.69
N GLY A 606 9.35 -8.34 13.85
CA GLY A 606 9.13 -9.21 12.71
C GLY A 606 8.32 -10.47 13.05
N VAL A 607 7.93 -11.21 12.01
CA VAL A 607 7.29 -12.53 12.16
C VAL A 607 8.38 -13.57 12.40
N ARG A 608 8.45 -14.09 13.62
CA ARG A 608 9.52 -15.00 14.04
C ARG A 608 8.99 -16.42 14.23
N VAL A 609 9.82 -17.41 13.92
CA VAL A 609 9.47 -18.83 14.06
C VAL A 609 10.59 -19.62 14.72
N LEU A 610 10.22 -20.70 15.41
CA LEU A 610 11.11 -21.79 15.80
C LEU A 610 10.94 -22.97 14.86
N VAL A 611 12.04 -23.67 14.59
CA VAL A 611 12.01 -24.98 13.93
C VAL A 611 11.91 -26.05 15.00
N LYS A 612 10.79 -26.76 15.05
CA LYS A 612 10.48 -27.78 16.06
C LYS A 612 10.85 -29.19 15.64
N GLY A 613 10.89 -29.44 14.33
CA GLY A 613 11.24 -30.74 13.76
C GLY A 613 11.78 -30.62 12.34
N VAL A 614 12.57 -31.61 11.94
CA VAL A 614 13.01 -31.82 10.56
C VAL A 614 12.35 -33.11 10.09
N VAL A 615 11.53 -33.02 9.05
CA VAL A 615 10.77 -34.14 8.49
C VAL A 615 11.61 -34.80 7.41
N GLY A 616 11.91 -36.08 7.63
CA GLY A 616 12.61 -36.94 6.66
C GLY A 616 11.81 -37.29 5.42
#